data_AF-A0A1V4U3L6-F1
#
_entry.id   AF-A0A1V4U3L6-F1
#
_cell.length_a   1.000
_cell.length_b   1.000
_cell.length_c   1.000
_cell.angle_alpha   90.00
_cell.angle_beta   90.00
_cell.angle_gamma   90.00
#
_symmetry.space_group_name_H-M   'P 1'
#
loop_
_entity.id
_entity.type
_entity.pdbx_description
1 polymer ?
#
loop_
_entity_poly.entity_id
_entity_poly.type
_entity_poly.pdbx_seq_one_letter_code
_entity_poly.pdbx_strand_id
1 'polypeptide(L)'
;MPESFHRDAITRLLTEAKQQIPGGIVRVNRRDKALLEKILAEKPEFKAFSAGKDAEIDGGVIVESMDGTLQLDYSYRTFLDMIWESGLKDASDLLFG
;
A
#
# COMPACT_ATOMS: atom_id res chain seq x y z
N MET A 1 11.49 3.94 10.52
CA MET A 1 11.74 4.02 9.07
C MET A 1 11.54 5.47 8.61
N PRO A 2 12.24 5.95 7.57
CA PRO A 2 12.09 7.32 7.07
C PRO A 2 10.69 7.57 6.50
N GLU A 3 10.12 8.76 6.71
CA GLU A 3 8.79 9.15 6.19
C GLU A 3 8.70 9.06 4.64
N SER A 4 9.82 9.32 3.95
CA SER A 4 9.91 9.19 2.49
C SER A 4 9.64 7.76 2.00
N PHE A 5 10.14 6.75 2.71
CA PHE A 5 9.95 5.36 2.35
C PHE A 5 8.47 4.95 2.44
N HIS A 6 7.77 5.36 3.51
CA HIS A 6 6.34 5.10 3.66
C HIS A 6 5.52 5.78 2.57
N ARG A 7 5.89 7.01 2.20
CA ARG A 7 5.20 7.78 1.16
C ARG A 7 5.32 7.11 -0.21
N ASP A 8 6.52 6.69 -0.59
CA ASP A 8 6.75 6.04 -1.87
C ASP A 8 6.07 4.67 -1.92
N ALA A 9 6.11 3.90 -0.83
CA ALA A 9 5.42 2.62 -0.73
C ALA A 9 3.89 2.76 -0.88
N ILE A 10 3.26 3.65 -0.10
CA ILE A 10 1.81 3.88 -0.17
C ILE A 10 1.40 4.36 -1.56
N THR A 11 2.18 5.28 -2.15
CA THR A 11 1.91 5.78 -3.51
C THR A 11 1.96 4.64 -4.53
N ARG A 12 2.97 3.76 -4.45
CA ARG A 12 3.11 2.62 -5.36
C ARG A 12 1.95 1.64 -5.20
N LEU A 13 1.59 1.28 -3.98
CA LEU A 13 0.47 0.36 -3.70
C LEU A 13 -0.86 0.93 -4.20
N LEU A 14 -1.10 2.24 -4.06
CA LEU A 14 -2.30 2.89 -4.59
C LEU A 14 -2.33 2.90 -6.12
N THR A 15 -1.18 3.09 -6.77
CA THR A 15 -1.09 3.02 -8.24
C THR A 15 -1.43 1.62 -8.76
N GLU A 16 -0.94 0.56 -8.12
CA GLU A 16 -1.30 -0.83 -8.44
C GLU A 16 -2.79 -1.09 -8.18
N ALA A 17 -3.29 -0.66 -7.02
CA ALA A 17 -4.70 -0.80 -6.67
C ALA A 17 -5.61 -0.13 -7.70
N LYS A 18 -5.22 1.04 -8.22
CA LYS A 18 -5.99 1.80 -9.22
C LYS A 18 -6.19 1.05 -10.54
N GLN A 19 -5.28 0.14 -10.91
CA GLN A 19 -5.43 -0.67 -12.13
C GLN A 19 -6.57 -1.68 -12.02
N GLN A 20 -6.91 -2.09 -10.80
CA GLN A 20 -7.95 -3.08 -10.52
C GLN A 20 -9.24 -2.45 -9.98
N ILE A 21 -9.10 -1.43 -9.12
CA ILE A 21 -10.20 -0.66 -8.53
C ILE A 21 -10.07 0.79 -8.97
N PRO A 22 -10.92 1.29 -9.89
CA PRO A 22 -10.82 2.66 -10.40
C PRO A 22 -11.13 3.75 -9.36
N GLY A 23 -11.75 3.38 -8.21
CA GLY A 23 -12.05 4.28 -7.10
C GLY A 23 -12.66 3.53 -5.92
N GLY A 24 -12.45 4.05 -4.70
CA GLY A 24 -12.75 3.29 -3.49
C GLY A 24 -12.35 3.92 -2.17
N ILE A 25 -12.40 3.10 -1.13
CA ILE A 25 -12.02 3.45 0.23
C ILE A 25 -10.64 2.83 0.52
N VAL A 26 -9.70 3.65 0.94
CA VAL A 26 -8.35 3.23 1.31
C VAL A 26 -8.22 3.25 2.82
N ARG A 27 -7.79 2.13 3.39
CA ARG A 27 -7.58 1.94 4.82
C ARG A 27 -6.12 1.65 5.09
N VAL A 28 -5.55 2.34 6.05
CA VAL A 28 -4.14 2.22 6.44
C VAL A 28 -4.02 2.10 7.95
N ASN A 29 -2.83 1.75 8.43
CA ASN A 29 -2.53 1.86 9.85
C ASN A 29 -2.73 3.31 10.32
N ARG A 30 -3.15 3.49 11.57
CA ARG A 30 -3.34 4.81 12.20
C ARG A 30 -2.12 5.74 12.05
N ARG A 31 -0.89 5.18 12.07
CA ARG A 31 0.37 5.93 11.93
C ARG A 31 0.54 6.56 10.54
N ASP A 32 0.01 5.89 9.52
CA ASP A 32 0.16 6.29 8.12
C ASP A 32 -1.01 7.13 7.61
N LYS A 33 -2.07 7.29 8.40
CA LYS A 33 -3.30 7.99 8.01
C LYS A 33 -3.06 9.43 7.57
N ALA A 34 -2.29 10.20 8.35
CA ALA A 34 -1.97 11.59 8.03
C ALA A 34 -1.16 11.69 6.72
N LEU A 35 -0.37 10.68 6.40
CA LEU A 35 0.40 10.61 5.16
C LEU A 35 -0.50 10.25 3.97
N LEU A 36 -1.43 9.30 4.14
CA LEU A 36 -2.43 8.95 3.13
C LEU A 36 -3.26 10.17 2.73
N GLU A 37 -3.78 10.92 3.69
CA GLU A 37 -4.59 12.12 3.42
C GLU A 37 -3.81 13.17 2.61
N LYS A 38 -2.53 13.38 2.93
CA LYS A 38 -1.65 14.26 2.14
C LYS A 38 -1.50 13.75 0.70
N ILE A 39 -1.24 12.45 0.52
CA ILE A 39 -1.07 11.84 -0.81
C ILE A 39 -2.36 11.99 -1.65
N LEU A 40 -3.54 11.70 -1.06
CA LEU A 40 -4.82 11.85 -1.74
C LEU A 40 -5.13 13.31 -2.11
N ALA A 41 -4.70 14.27 -1.30
CA ALA A 41 -4.88 15.70 -1.56
C ALA A 41 -3.89 16.25 -2.61
N GLU A 42 -2.63 15.82 -2.57
CA GLU A 42 -1.56 16.28 -3.47
C GLU A 42 -1.69 15.71 -4.89
N LYS A 43 -2.24 14.49 -5.03
CA LYS A 43 -2.22 13.75 -6.30
C LYS A 43 -3.61 13.63 -6.92
N PRO A 44 -3.89 14.35 -8.03
CA PRO A 44 -5.21 14.33 -8.66
C PRO A 44 -5.60 12.96 -9.24
N GLU A 45 -4.60 12.11 -9.50
CA GLU A 45 -4.80 10.73 -9.96
C GLU A 45 -5.51 9.85 -8.93
N PHE A 46 -5.55 10.24 -7.66
CA PHE A 46 -6.21 9.52 -6.58
C PHE A 46 -7.52 10.15 -6.10
N LYS A 47 -8.09 11.11 -6.85
CA LYS A 47 -9.35 11.79 -6.49
C LYS A 47 -10.55 10.85 -6.32
N ALA A 48 -10.52 9.69 -6.96
CA ALA A 48 -11.57 8.69 -6.84
C ALA A 48 -11.43 7.82 -5.57
N PHE A 49 -10.37 8.03 -4.79
CA PHE A 49 -10.12 7.35 -3.52
C PHE A 49 -10.38 8.27 -2.32
N SER A 50 -10.83 7.67 -1.23
CA SER A 50 -11.06 8.35 0.04
C SER A 50 -10.42 7.58 1.20
N ALA A 51 -9.96 8.30 2.21
CA ALA A 51 -9.43 7.68 3.42
C ALA A 51 -10.58 7.12 4.27
N GLY A 52 -10.54 5.81 4.54
CA GLY A 52 -11.52 5.10 5.37
C GLY A 52 -11.14 5.05 6.84
N LYS A 53 -11.81 4.13 7.56
CA LYS A 53 -11.43 3.79 8.95
C LYS A 53 -10.05 3.15 8.98
N ASP A 54 -9.33 3.43 10.05
CA ASP A 54 -8.03 2.83 10.34
C ASP A 54 -8.13 1.29 10.22
N ALA A 55 -7.07 0.69 9.69
CA ALA A 55 -6.91 -0.75 9.61
C ALA A 55 -5.92 -1.23 10.68
N GLU A 56 -6.22 -2.36 11.31
CA GLU A 56 -5.33 -3.05 12.24
C GLU A 56 -4.27 -3.86 11.47
N ILE A 57 -3.45 -3.15 10.69
CA ILE A 57 -2.33 -3.71 9.92
C ILE A 57 -1.02 -3.09 10.37
N ASP A 58 0.07 -3.83 10.33
CA ASP A 58 1.39 -3.30 10.74
C ASP A 58 1.97 -2.28 9.75
N GLY A 59 1.56 -2.36 8.48
CA GLY A 59 1.89 -1.43 7.40
C GLY A 59 1.18 -1.83 6.09
N GLY A 60 1.35 -1.02 5.04
CA GLY A 60 0.69 -1.23 3.74
C GLY A 60 -0.68 -0.55 3.63
N VAL A 61 -1.49 -0.97 2.66
CA VAL A 61 -2.82 -0.40 2.40
C VAL A 61 -3.85 -1.50 2.13
N ILE A 62 -5.09 -1.29 2.55
CA ILE A 62 -6.25 -2.07 2.11
C ILE A 62 -7.12 -1.16 1.26
N VAL A 63 -7.47 -1.58 0.06
CA VAL A 63 -8.31 -0.80 -0.86
C VAL A 63 -9.59 -1.57 -1.14
N GLU A 64 -10.73 -0.95 -0.86
CA GLU A 64 -12.06 -1.50 -1.09
C GLU A 64 -12.76 -0.70 -2.20
N SER A 65 -13.41 -1.36 -3.15
CA SER A 65 -14.23 -0.69 -4.16
C SER A 65 -15.43 0.01 -3.51
N MET A 66 -15.96 1.05 -4.14
CA MET A 66 -17.13 1.77 -3.60
C MET A 66 -18.38 0.90 -3.45
N ASP A 67 -18.49 -0.19 -4.22
CA ASP A 67 -19.60 -1.13 -4.13
C ASP A 67 -19.37 -2.25 -3.10
N GLY A 68 -18.21 -2.29 -2.43
CA GLY A 68 -17.84 -3.28 -1.43
C GLY A 68 -17.62 -4.69 -1.99
N THR A 69 -17.63 -4.87 -3.32
CA THR A 69 -17.52 -6.19 -3.96
C THR A 69 -16.08 -6.67 -4.11
N LEU A 70 -15.11 -5.75 -4.12
CA LEU A 70 -13.70 -6.05 -4.29
C LEU A 70 -12.87 -5.40 -3.18
N GLN A 71 -12.03 -6.19 -2.52
CA GLN A 71 -11.05 -5.73 -1.55
C GLN A 71 -9.67 -6.22 -1.94
N LEU A 72 -8.73 -5.31 -2.07
CA LEU A 72 -7.31 -5.58 -2.27
C LEU A 72 -6.58 -5.37 -0.95
N ASP A 73 -5.96 -6.43 -0.44
CA ASP A 73 -5.13 -6.38 0.76
C ASP A 73 -3.65 -6.35 0.36
N TYR A 74 -3.06 -5.15 0.43
CA TYR A 74 -1.63 -4.91 0.27
C TYR A 74 -0.97 -4.60 1.61
N SER A 75 -1.39 -5.27 2.69
CA SER A 75 -0.72 -5.18 3.97
C SER A 75 0.72 -5.71 3.89
N TYR A 76 1.57 -5.21 4.78
CA TYR A 76 3.02 -5.40 4.78
C TYR A 76 3.46 -6.88 4.80
N ARG A 77 2.62 -7.80 5.29
CA ARG A 77 2.84 -9.25 5.25
C ARG A 77 2.93 -9.76 3.81
N THR A 78 1.98 -9.39 2.97
CA THR A 78 1.90 -9.80 1.56
C THR A 78 3.06 -9.20 0.73
N PHE A 79 3.52 -8.00 1.09
CA PHE A 79 4.63 -7.33 0.40
C PHE A 79 6.01 -7.85 0.83
N LEU A 80 6.21 -8.18 2.12
CA LEU A 80 7.43 -8.85 2.59
C LEU A 80 7.56 -10.25 1.99
N ASP A 81 6.46 -11.00 1.85
CA ASP A 81 6.48 -12.30 1.17
C ASP A 81 6.89 -12.13 -0.32
N MET A 82 6.37 -11.12 -1.03
CA MET A 82 6.80 -10.83 -2.41
C MET A 82 8.26 -10.40 -2.54
N ILE A 83 8.78 -9.56 -1.63
CA ILE A 83 10.18 -9.13 -1.66
C ILE A 83 11.10 -10.28 -1.25
N TRP A 84 10.73 -11.09 -0.26
CA TRP A 84 11.48 -12.29 0.13
C TRP A 84 11.63 -13.24 -1.08
N GLU A 85 10.56 -13.51 -1.81
CA GLU A 85 10.61 -14.33 -3.04
C GLU A 85 11.52 -13.74 -4.13
N SER A 86 11.58 -12.41 -4.29
CA SER A 86 12.44 -11.76 -5.30
C SER A 86 13.89 -11.51 -4.86
N GLY A 87 14.14 -11.33 -3.57
CA GLY A 87 15.42 -10.86 -3.01
C GLY A 87 16.25 -11.93 -2.30
N LEU A 88 15.63 -13.05 -1.90
CA LEU A 88 16.36 -14.15 -1.26
C LEU A 88 17.36 -14.80 -2.21
N LYS A 89 17.10 -14.79 -3.51
CA LYS A 89 18.01 -15.36 -4.50
C LYS A 89 19.34 -14.57 -4.58
N ASP A 90 19.25 -13.25 -4.69
CA ASP A 90 20.44 -12.38 -4.76
C ASP A 90 21.20 -12.32 -3.43
N ALA A 91 20.49 -12.35 -2.29
CA ALA A 91 21.11 -12.41 -0.98
C ALA A 91 21.75 -13.78 -0.67
N SER A 92 21.12 -14.87 -1.13
CA SER A 92 21.66 -16.23 -1.00
C SER A 92 22.91 -16.42 -1.85
N ASP A 93 22.91 -15.93 -3.09
CA ASP A 93 24.09 -15.98 -3.96
C ASP A 93 25.25 -15.14 -3.39
N LEU A 94 24.98 -14.05 -2.65
CA LEU A 94 26.03 -13.26 -2.01
C LEU A 94 26.61 -13.90 -0.74
N LEU A 95 25.79 -14.62 0.04
CA LEU A 95 26.19 -15.19 1.34
C LEU A 95 26.67 -16.63 1.25
N PHE A 96 26.20 -17.37 0.25
CA PHE A 96 26.43 -18.80 0.11
C PHE A 96 26.88 -19.21 -1.31
N GLY A 97 27.07 -18.24 -2.21
CA GLY A 97 27.65 -18.43 -3.54
C GLY A 97 29.18 -18.37 -3.56
#